data_AF-A0AAV1ZZ51-F1
#
_entry.id   AF-A0AAV1ZZ51-F1
#
_cell.length_a   1.000
_cell.length_b   1.000
_cell.length_c   1.000
_cell.angle_alpha   90.00
_cell.angle_beta   90.00
_cell.angle_gamma   90.00
#
_symmetry.space_group_name_H-M   'P 1'
#
loop_
_entity.id
_entity.type
_entity.pdbx_description
1 polymer ?
#
loop_
_entity_poly.entity_id
_entity_poly.type
_entity_poly.pdbx_seq_one_letter_code
_entity_poly.pdbx_strand_id
1 'polypeptide(L)'
;MNNLSQHLHALCSEHKISILVCNNTVKRKNLSIQPALGLNWKYVPSISFCIERLNGTSVHKIKVAKSCRCNLFEEVTFSISKSGITD
;
A
#
# COMPACT_ATOMS: atom_id res chain seq x y z
N MET A 1 21.53 -14.10 -1.13
CA MET A 1 20.56 -13.30 -0.36
C MET A 1 19.19 -13.47 -0.99
N ASN A 2 18.23 -14.02 -0.24
CA ASN A 2 16.90 -14.34 -0.74
C ASN A 2 16.00 -13.08 -0.64
N ASN A 3 16.01 -12.23 -1.67
CA ASN A 3 15.22 -11.00 -1.65
C ASN A 3 13.81 -11.29 -2.15
N LEU A 4 12.91 -11.66 -1.22
CA LEU A 4 11.51 -11.98 -1.50
C LEU A 4 10.83 -10.96 -2.43
N SER A 5 11.10 -9.67 -2.25
CA SER A 5 10.51 -8.61 -3.07
C SER A 5 10.86 -8.74 -4.56
N GLN A 6 12.11 -9.15 -4.87
CA GLN A 6 12.55 -9.38 -6.25
C GLN A 6 11.93 -10.65 -6.84
N HIS A 7 11.78 -11.71 -6.04
CA HIS A 7 11.10 -12.92 -6.50
C HIS A 7 9.62 -12.67 -6.81
N LEU A 8 8.91 -11.91 -5.99
CA LEU A 8 7.52 -11.53 -6.27
C LEU A 8 7.43 -10.68 -7.55
N HIS A 9 8.37 -9.76 -7.77
CA HIS A 9 8.43 -8.98 -9.01
C HIS A 9 8.63 -9.86 -10.25
N ALA A 10 9.55 -10.82 -10.18
CA ALA A 10 9.78 -11.78 -11.26
C ALA A 10 8.51 -12.58 -11.57
N LEU A 11 7.84 -13.12 -10.54
CA LEU A 11 6.58 -13.87 -10.68
C LEU A 11 5.47 -13.04 -11.36
N CYS A 12 5.27 -11.79 -10.94
CA CYS A 12 4.31 -10.88 -11.61
C CYS A 12 4.64 -10.68 -13.09
N SER A 13 5.93 -10.52 -13.41
CA SER A 13 6.40 -10.22 -14.77
C SER A 13 6.28 -11.42 -15.70
N GLU A 14 6.65 -12.59 -15.21
CA GLU A 14 6.67 -13.86 -15.95
C GLU A 14 5.25 -14.43 -16.15
N HIS A 15 4.44 -14.44 -15.09
CA HIS A 15 3.13 -15.11 -15.11
C HIS A 15 1.94 -14.17 -15.28
N LYS A 16 2.17 -12.85 -15.42
CA LYS A 16 1.11 -11.83 -15.57
C LYS A 16 0.07 -11.86 -14.44
N ILE A 17 0.51 -12.22 -13.24
CA ILE A 17 -0.31 -12.21 -12.04
C ILE A 17 -0.22 -10.87 -11.32
N SER A 18 -1.26 -10.51 -10.58
CA SER A 18 -1.27 -9.37 -9.68
C SER A 18 -1.03 -9.84 -8.25
N ILE A 19 -0.02 -9.28 -7.58
CA ILE A 19 0.29 -9.58 -6.18
C ILE A 19 -0.01 -8.33 -5.34
N LEU A 20 -0.87 -8.50 -4.34
CA LEU A 20 -1.14 -7.50 -3.32
C LEU A 20 -0.34 -7.82 -2.06
N VAL A 21 0.38 -6.83 -1.53
CA VAL A 21 1.14 -6.97 -0.27
C VAL A 21 0.65 -5.97 0.74
N CYS A 22 0.11 -6.47 1.85
CA CYS A 22 -0.29 -5.65 2.99
C CYS A 22 0.93 -5.41 3.90
N ASN A 23 1.19 -4.16 4.23
CA ASN A 23 2.33 -3.76 5.04
C ASN A 23 1.87 -2.91 6.22
N ASN A 24 2.22 -3.33 7.42
CA ASN A 24 1.96 -2.54 8.63
C ASN A 24 2.88 -1.33 8.69
N THR A 25 2.43 -0.27 9.36
CA THR A 25 3.28 0.87 9.68
C THR A 25 3.90 0.71 11.07
N VAL A 26 5.14 1.16 11.22
CA VAL A 26 5.86 1.22 12.49
C VAL A 26 6.22 2.66 12.84
N LYS A 27 6.21 2.98 14.13
CA LYS A 27 6.66 4.28 14.65
C LYS A 27 8.17 4.22 14.89
N ARG A 28 8.93 5.08 14.24
CA ARG A 28 10.38 5.20 14.46
C ARG A 28 10.72 6.08 15.67
N LYS A 29 11.99 6.06 16.08
CA LYS A 29 12.52 6.84 17.23
C LYS A 29 12.27 8.35 17.12
N ASN A 30 12.21 8.89 15.90
CA ASN A 30 11.85 10.27 15.59
C ASN A 30 10.33 10.53 15.55
N LEU A 31 9.52 9.58 16.05
CA LEU A 31 8.06 9.60 16.03
C LEU A 31 7.41 9.54 14.62
N SER A 32 8.18 9.41 13.54
CA SER A 32 7.62 9.27 12.19
C SER A 32 7.01 7.88 11.99
N ILE A 33 5.82 7.83 11.40
CA ILE A 33 5.15 6.59 10.99
C ILE A 33 5.65 6.23 9.58
N GLN A 34 6.11 5.00 9.39
CA GLN A 34 6.58 4.52 8.09
C GLN A 34 6.30 3.03 7.87
N PRO A 35 6.31 2.53 6.63
CA PRO A 35 6.08 1.12 6.35
C PRO A 35 7.15 0.21 6.97
N ALA A 36 6.75 -0.98 7.46
CA ALA A 36 7.62 -1.90 8.20
C ALA A 36 8.63 -2.64 7.30
N LEU A 37 8.21 -3.02 6.10
CA LEU A 37 9.02 -3.83 5.16
C LEU A 37 10.33 -3.15 4.69
N GLY A 38 10.57 -1.89 5.02
CA GLY A 38 11.85 -1.21 4.81
C GLY A 38 12.16 -0.83 3.36
N LEU A 39 13.40 -0.44 3.10
CA LEU A 39 13.80 0.22 1.84
C LEU A 39 13.80 -0.71 0.61
N ASN A 40 14.00 -2.02 0.80
CA ASN A 40 13.99 -2.99 -0.31
C ASN A 40 12.66 -2.99 -1.07
N TRP A 41 11.59 -2.62 -0.39
CA TRP A 41 10.24 -2.54 -0.94
C TRP A 41 9.89 -1.18 -1.53
N LYS A 42 10.78 -0.18 -1.46
CA LYS A 42 10.50 1.16 -2.00
C LYS A 42 10.36 1.12 -3.53
N TYR A 43 11.16 0.30 -4.20
CA TYR A 43 11.27 0.29 -5.66
C TYR A 43 10.44 -0.80 -6.34
N VAL A 44 10.09 -1.87 -5.63
CA VAL A 44 9.44 -3.06 -6.19
C VAL A 44 7.97 -2.86 -6.58
N PRO A 45 7.09 -2.30 -5.73
CA PRO A 45 5.68 -2.14 -6.08
C PRO A 45 5.52 -1.14 -7.22
N SER A 46 4.69 -1.49 -8.20
CA SER A 46 4.25 -0.57 -9.27
C SER A 46 3.31 0.52 -8.73
N ILE A 47 2.52 0.19 -7.71
CA ILE A 47 1.61 1.09 -7.01
C ILE A 47 1.77 0.87 -5.50
N SER A 48 1.64 1.94 -4.71
CA SER A 48 1.59 1.86 -3.26
C SER A 48 0.55 2.82 -2.72
N PHE A 49 -0.28 2.32 -1.81
CA PHE A 49 -1.34 3.08 -1.18
C PHE A 49 -1.05 3.25 0.31
N CYS A 50 -1.43 4.40 0.85
CA CYS A 50 -1.53 4.64 2.29
C CYS A 50 -3.00 4.66 2.66
N ILE A 51 -3.39 3.88 3.67
CA ILE A 51 -4.76 3.85 4.18
C ILE A 51 -4.76 4.42 5.59
N GLU A 52 -5.55 5.45 5.81
CA GLU A 52 -5.73 6.14 7.07
C GLU A 52 -7.21 6.07 7.48
N ARG A 53 -7.48 5.74 8.75
CA ARG A 53 -8.85 5.81 9.28
C ARG A 53 -9.13 7.24 9.78
N LEU A 54 -10.27 7.80 9.40
CA LEU A 54 -10.69 9.10 9.94
C LEU A 54 -11.20 8.93 11.38
N ASN A 55 -10.61 9.69 12.30
CA ASN A 55 -10.85 9.56 13.74
C ASN A 55 -12.33 9.57 14.08
N GLY A 56 -12.77 8.61 14.89
CA GLY A 56 -14.16 8.51 15.37
C GLY A 56 -15.18 8.06 14.31
N THR A 57 -14.76 7.67 13.10
CA THR A 57 -15.68 7.24 12.03
C THR A 57 -15.39 5.82 11.51
N SER A 58 -16.29 5.27 10.71
CA SER A 58 -16.07 4.07 9.88
C SER A 58 -15.43 4.39 8.52
N VAL A 59 -15.19 5.69 8.26
CA VAL A 59 -14.65 6.18 6.99
C VAL A 59 -13.14 6.08 7.01
N HIS A 60 -12.62 5.59 5.90
CA HIS A 60 -11.21 5.44 5.62
C HIS A 60 -10.87 6.30 4.42
N LYS A 61 -9.59 6.63 4.35
CA LYS A 61 -9.01 7.51 3.38
C LYS A 61 -7.84 6.78 2.76
N ILE A 62 -7.88 6.58 1.45
CA ILE A 62 -6.77 5.99 0.70
C ILE A 62 -6.08 7.09 -0.10
N LYS A 63 -4.74 7.15 0.02
CA LYS A 63 -3.89 8.05 -0.76
C LYS A 63 -2.91 7.26 -1.58
N VAL A 64 -2.60 7.75 -2.77
CA VAL A 64 -1.55 7.15 -3.61
C VAL A 64 -0.19 7.65 -3.11
N ALA A 65 0.62 6.76 -2.54
CA ALA A 65 1.98 7.09 -2.12
C ALA A 65 3.01 6.94 -3.26
N LYS A 66 2.75 6.01 -4.19
CA LYS A 66 3.56 5.77 -5.40
C LYS A 66 2.67 5.19 -6.49
N SER A 67 2.90 5.62 -7.73
CA SER A 67 2.31 4.98 -8.91
C SER A 67 3.24 5.12 -10.11
N CYS A 68 3.29 4.09 -10.95
CA CYS A 68 3.90 4.16 -12.27
C CYS A 68 2.98 4.76 -13.36
N ARG A 69 1.72 5.06 -13.03
CA ARG A 69 0.74 5.71 -13.92
C ARG A 69 0.54 7.17 -13.57
N CYS A 70 0.38 8.01 -14.60
CA CYS A 70 0.03 9.42 -14.47
C CYS A 70 -1.47 9.61 -14.17
N ASN A 71 -1.84 10.78 -13.63
CA ASN A 71 -3.23 11.25 -13.48
C ASN A 71 -4.15 10.39 -12.59
N LEU A 72 -3.62 9.80 -11.51
CA LEU A 72 -4.46 9.20 -10.49
C LEU A 72 -5.04 10.28 -9.58
N PHE A 73 -6.28 10.09 -9.14
CA PHE A 73 -6.81 10.83 -8.00
C PHE A 73 -5.85 10.63 -6.82
N GLU A 74 -5.38 11.73 -6.25
CA GLU A 74 -4.40 11.68 -5.16
C GLU A 74 -4.99 10.99 -3.92
N GLU A 75 -6.32 11.01 -3.78
CA GLU A 75 -7.02 10.68 -2.57
C GLU A 75 -8.49 10.29 -2.81
N VAL A 76 -8.95 9.22 -2.14
CA VAL A 76 -10.34 8.74 -2.18
C VAL A 76 -10.78 8.32 -0.77
N THR A 77 -12.05 8.50 -0.44
CA THR A 77 -12.66 8.01 0.80
C THR A 77 -13.52 6.78 0.55
N PHE A 78 -13.59 5.90 1.53
CA PHE A 78 -14.43 4.70 1.49
C PHE A 78 -14.86 4.29 2.91
N SER A 79 -15.97 3.58 3.04
CA SER A 79 -16.42 3.01 4.30
C SER A 79 -16.21 1.49 4.33
N ILE A 80 -15.92 0.93 5.50
CA ILE A 80 -15.88 -0.53 5.68
C ILE A 80 -17.11 -0.94 6.49
N SER A 81 -17.93 -1.79 5.89
CA SER A 81 -19.13 -2.38 6.49
C SER A 81 -18.99 -3.90 6.62
N LYS A 82 -20.00 -4.56 7.22
CA LYS A 82 -20.07 -6.03 7.25
C LYS A 82 -20.11 -6.66 5.85
N SER A 83 -20.61 -5.91 4.87
CA SER A 83 -20.73 -6.35 3.47
C SER A 83 -19.47 -6.06 2.65
N GLY A 84 -18.45 -5.43 3.24
CA GLY A 84 -17.21 -5.05 2.57
C GLY A 84 -17.06 -3.53 2.40
N ILE A 85 -16.33 -3.13 1.37
CA ILE A 85 -15.98 -1.74 1.07
C ILE A 85 -17.15 -1.08 0.31
N THR A 86 -17.55 0.11 0.75
CA THR A 86 -18.53 0.95 0.07
C THR A 86 -17.97 2.36 -0.12
N ASP A 87 -18.58 3.12 -1.01
CA ASP A 87 -18.39 4.57 -1.08
C ASP A 87 -18.80 5.25 0.24
#